data_AF-K9CV66-F1
#
_entry.id   AF-K9CV66-F1
#
_cell.length_a   1.000
_cell.length_b   1.000
_cell.length_c   1.000
_cell.angle_alpha   90.00
_cell.angle_beta   90.00
_cell.angle_gamma   90.00
#
_symmetry.space_group_name_H-M   'P 1'
#
loop_
_entity.id
_entity.type
_entity.pdbx_description
1 polymer ?
#
loop_
_entity_poly.entity_id
_entity_poly.type
_entity_poly.pdbx_seq_one_letter_code
_entity_poly.pdbx_strand_id
1 'polypeptide(L)'
;MDLHDLRIGDYVIREDAHEGRLIGEILHIRARVQYLNVDYPCRDWIEISTATAYPYRLDDADKPVIYKASAEDVRRYGLTDRPRRTLPAINGGQP
;
A
#
# COMPACT_ATOMS: atom_id res chain seq x y z
N MET A 1 13.43 -7.07 -2.72
CA MET A 1 12.94 -6.17 -1.65
C MET A 1 11.71 -6.82 -1.03
N ASP A 2 11.63 -6.88 0.29
CA ASP A 2 10.45 -7.41 0.97
C ASP A 2 9.45 -6.28 1.21
N LEU A 3 8.22 -6.43 0.72
CA LEU A 3 7.11 -5.50 0.92
C LEU A 3 6.00 -6.10 1.79
N HIS A 4 6.15 -7.35 2.26
CA HIS A 4 5.13 -8.05 3.04
C HIS A 4 4.94 -7.44 4.43
N ASP A 5 5.93 -6.70 4.93
CA ASP A 5 5.89 -6.03 6.24
C ASP A 5 5.35 -4.59 6.20
N LEU A 6 4.97 -4.08 5.03
CA LEU A 6 4.44 -2.72 4.89
C LEU A 6 3.18 -2.52 5.73
N ARG A 7 3.06 -1.32 6.30
CA ARG A 7 1.90 -0.85 7.06
C ARG A 7 1.40 0.48 6.51
N ILE A 8 0.15 0.81 6.81
CA ILE A 8 -0.36 2.18 6.57
C ILE A 8 0.51 3.18 7.34
N GLY A 9 0.87 4.27 6.66
CA GLY A 9 1.79 5.29 7.18
C GLY A 9 3.27 5.00 6.95
N ASP A 10 3.65 3.79 6.49
CA ASP A 10 5.03 3.56 6.09
C ASP A 10 5.38 4.41 4.88
N TYR A 11 6.63 4.89 4.83
CA TYR A 11 7.15 5.56 3.66
C TYR A 11 7.71 4.54 2.67
N VAL A 12 7.47 4.80 1.39
CA VAL A 12 8.01 4.03 0.27
C VAL A 12 8.68 4.95 -0.74
N ILE A 13 9.69 4.43 -1.42
CA ILE A 13 10.24 5.05 -2.61
C ILE A 13 9.60 4.39 -3.83
N ARG A 14 9.23 5.23 -4.79
CA ARG A 14 8.87 4.84 -6.15
C ARG A 14 9.95 5.38 -7.08
N GLU A 15 10.54 4.51 -7.89
CA GLU A 15 11.46 4.89 -8.96
C GLU A 15 10.83 4.59 -10.32
N ASP A 16 10.77 5.60 -11.15
CA ASP A 16 10.21 5.58 -12.50
C ASP A 16 11.17 6.26 -13.49
N ALA A 17 11.24 5.78 -14.73
CA ALA A 17 12.17 6.31 -15.74
C ALA A 17 11.83 7.75 -16.18
N HIS A 18 10.56 8.16 -16.10
CA HIS A 18 10.07 9.47 -16.52
C HIS A 18 9.99 10.45 -15.36
N GLU A 19 9.53 9.99 -14.19
CA GLU A 19 9.30 10.84 -13.01
C GLU A 19 10.47 10.84 -12.02
N GLY A 20 11.42 9.93 -12.18
CA GLY A 20 12.57 9.79 -11.28
C GLY A 20 12.18 9.17 -9.93
N ARG A 21 12.84 9.64 -8.86
CA ARG A 21 12.69 9.09 -7.51
C ARG A 21 11.74 9.93 -6.66
N LEU A 22 10.65 9.31 -6.24
CA LEU A 22 9.63 9.93 -5.38
C LEU A 22 9.53 9.18 -4.04
N ILE A 23 9.29 9.93 -2.96
CA ILE A 23 8.90 9.36 -1.66
C ILE A 23 7.39 9.51 -1.47
N GLY A 24 6.72 8.44 -1.09
CA GLY A 24 5.28 8.39 -0.83
C GLY A 24 4.96 7.74 0.52
N GLU A 25 3.74 7.92 0.98
CA GLU A 25 3.20 7.32 2.20
C GLU A 25 2.15 6.26 1.83
N ILE A 26 2.18 5.09 2.47
CA ILE A 26 1.18 4.06 2.26
C ILE A 26 -0.16 4.50 2.86
N LEU A 27 -1.14 4.74 1.98
CA LEU A 27 -2.48 5.14 2.38
C LEU A 27 -3.43 3.94 2.55
N HIS A 28 -3.27 2.92 1.72
CA HIS A 28 -4.09 1.70 1.72
C HIS A 28 -3.24 0.51 1.27
N ILE A 29 -3.53 -0.68 1.80
CA ILE A 29 -2.95 -1.94 1.33
C ILE A 29 -4.07 -2.74 0.68
N ARG A 30 -3.82 -3.30 -0.50
CA ARG A 30 -4.80 -4.12 -1.23
C ARG A 30 -4.28 -5.52 -1.46
N ALA A 31 -5.19 -6.49 -1.44
CA ALA A 31 -4.92 -7.87 -1.84
C ALA A 31 -5.80 -8.23 -3.04
N ARG A 32 -5.23 -8.97 -3.99
CA ARG A 32 -6.01 -9.65 -5.03
C ARG A 32 -6.39 -11.02 -4.50
N VAL A 33 -7.68 -11.23 -4.25
CA VAL A 33 -8.20 -12.47 -3.68
C VAL A 33 -8.87 -13.28 -4.76
N GLN A 34 -8.65 -14.60 -4.75
CA GLN A 34 -9.39 -15.56 -5.56
C GLN A 34 -10.34 -16.34 -4.65
N TYR A 35 -11.61 -16.40 -5.02
CA TYR A 35 -12.60 -17.19 -4.30
C TYR A 35 -12.60 -18.62 -4.86
N LEU A 36 -12.42 -19.61 -3.99
CA LEU A 36 -12.24 -21.01 -4.38
C LEU A 36 -13.52 -21.85 -4.27
N ASN A 37 -14.58 -21.28 -3.70
CA ASN A 37 -15.86 -21.95 -3.45
C ASN A 37 -16.93 -21.62 -4.51
N VAL A 38 -16.51 -21.24 -5.72
CA VAL A 38 -17.39 -20.86 -6.83
C VAL A 38 -16.98 -21.59 -8.10
N ASP A 39 -17.95 -21.92 -8.95
CA ASP A 39 -17.74 -22.73 -10.16
C ASP A 39 -17.20 -21.92 -11.36
N TYR A 40 -16.79 -20.67 -11.13
CA TYR A 40 -16.26 -19.78 -12.17
C TYR A 40 -15.10 -18.93 -11.63
N PRO A 41 -14.23 -18.38 -12.49
CA PRO A 41 -13.13 -17.51 -12.05
C PRO A 41 -13.66 -16.21 -11.41
N CYS A 42 -13.72 -16.18 -10.08
CA CYS A 42 -14.09 -15.01 -9.30
C CYS A 42 -12.86 -14.44 -8.57
N ARG A 43 -12.56 -13.17 -8.81
CA ARG A 43 -11.41 -12.47 -8.24
C ARG A 43 -11.75 -11.02 -7.95
N ASP A 44 -11.43 -10.56 -6.75
CA ASP A 44 -11.63 -9.16 -6.35
C ASP A 44 -10.35 -8.55 -5.80
N TRP A 45 -10.25 -7.22 -5.92
CA TRP A 45 -9.33 -6.43 -5.14
C TRP A 45 -10.04 -5.99 -3.87
N ILE A 46 -9.46 -6.36 -2.71
CA ILE A 46 -9.96 -5.92 -1.41
C ILE A 46 -8.97 -4.93 -0.80
N GLU A 47 -9.49 -3.89 -0.15
CA GLU A 47 -8.71 -3.05 0.73
C GLU A 47 -8.62 -3.74 2.10
N ILE A 48 -7.39 -4.04 2.55
CA ILE A 48 -7.14 -4.94 3.69
C ILE A 48 -7.61 -4.32 5.01
N SER A 49 -7.53 -3.00 5.14
CA SER A 49 -7.85 -2.28 6.37
C SER A 49 -9.34 -2.22 6.70
N THR A 50 -10.19 -2.23 5.69
CA THR A 50 -11.66 -2.07 5.82
C THR A 50 -12.42 -3.29 5.34
N ALA A 51 -11.75 -4.29 4.76
CA ALA A 51 -12.37 -5.45 4.13
C ALA A 51 -13.41 -5.08 3.06
N THR A 52 -13.23 -3.94 2.40
CA THR A 52 -14.14 -3.47 1.34
C THR A 52 -13.61 -3.82 -0.05
N ALA A 53 -14.52 -4.13 -0.97
CA ALA A 53 -14.20 -4.30 -2.38
C ALA A 53 -13.72 -2.95 -2.96
N TYR A 54 -12.61 -2.98 -3.69
CA TYR A 54 -12.03 -1.79 -4.28
C TYR A 54 -12.36 -1.74 -5.79
N PRO A 55 -13.09 -0.72 -6.28
CA PRO A 55 -13.65 -0.73 -7.63
C PRO A 55 -12.65 -0.42 -8.77
N TYR A 56 -11.35 -0.33 -8.49
CA TYR A 56 -10.36 0.18 -9.46
C TYR A 56 -9.38 -0.90 -9.94
N ARG A 57 -9.25 -1.03 -11.26
CA ARG A 57 -8.13 -1.72 -11.93
C ARG A 57 -7.09 -0.69 -12.36
N LEU A 58 -5.85 -0.87 -11.90
CA LEU A 58 -4.69 -0.24 -12.54
C LEU A 58 -4.19 -1.21 -13.61
N ASP A 59 -4.61 -0.98 -14.85
CA ASP A 59 -3.96 -1.56 -16.02
C ASP A 59 -3.00 -0.49 -16.55
N ASP A 60 -1.88 -0.27 -15.84
CA ASP A 60 -0.79 0.58 -16.34
C ASP A 60 0.44 -0.30 -16.61
N ALA A 61 0.97 -0.18 -17.83
CA ALA A 61 2.00 -1.08 -18.35
C ALA A 61 3.40 -0.77 -17.81
N ASP A 62 3.61 0.48 -17.38
CA ASP A 62 4.85 0.91 -16.76
C ASP A 62 4.85 0.51 -15.28
N LYS A 63 5.71 -0.45 -14.94
CA LYS A 63 5.84 -0.97 -13.58
C LYS A 63 6.96 -0.21 -12.87
N PRO A 64 6.66 0.83 -12.08
CA PRO A 64 7.68 1.48 -11.28
C PRO A 64 8.26 0.48 -10.27
N VAL A 65 9.53 0.66 -9.91
CA VAL A 65 10.12 -0.09 -8.80
C VAL A 65 9.69 0.59 -7.50
N ILE A 66 9.00 -0.16 -6.64
CA ILE A 66 8.54 0.35 -5.34
C ILE A 66 9.25 -0.41 -4.22
N TYR A 67 9.71 0.31 -3.21
CA TYR A 67 10.31 -0.27 -2.04
C TYR A 67 10.16 0.55 -0.76
N LYS A 68 10.31 -0.10 0.40
CA LYS A 68 10.25 0.57 1.71
C LYS A 68 11.36 1.60 1.84
N ALA A 69 11.00 2.83 2.19
CA ALA A 69 11.97 3.91 2.40
C ALA A 69 12.86 3.59 3.62
N SER A 70 14.16 3.80 3.46
CA SER A 70 15.10 3.67 4.56
C SER A 70 15.02 4.88 5.51
N ALA A 71 15.62 4.77 6.69
CA ALA A 71 15.74 5.93 7.59
C ALA A 71 16.54 7.08 6.95
N GLU A 72 17.49 6.76 6.06
CA GLU A 72 18.24 7.77 5.32
C GLU A 72 17.37 8.49 4.28
N ASP A 73 16.49 7.76 3.59
CA ASP A 73 15.51 8.36 2.68
C ASP A 73 14.60 9.33 3.43
N VAL A 74 14.03 8.89 4.55
CA VAL A 74 13.14 9.73 5.37
C VAL A 74 13.84 11.02 5.80
N ARG A 75 15.11 10.94 6.21
CA ARG A 75 15.92 12.13 6.53
C ARG A 75 16.18 13.01 5.32
N ARG A 76 16.59 12.41 4.19
CA ARG A 76 16.89 13.12 2.94
C ARG A 76 15.70 13.95 2.44
N TYR A 77 14.50 13.43 2.62
CA TYR A 77 13.25 14.10 2.25
C TYR A 77 12.64 14.95 3.38
N GLY A 78 13.30 15.08 4.53
CA GLY A 78 12.84 15.94 5.64
C GLY A 78 11.55 15.46 6.32
N LEU A 79 11.28 14.15 6.31
CA LEU A 79 10.04 13.56 6.82
C LEU A 79 10.16 12.94 8.23
N THR A 80 11.29 13.15 8.91
CA THR A 80 11.58 12.53 10.22
C THR A 80 10.49 12.81 11.26
N ASP A 81 10.03 14.06 11.33
CA ASP A 81 9.07 14.53 12.33
C ASP A 81 7.64 14.62 11.79
N ARG A 82 7.41 14.15 10.55
CA ARG A 82 6.09 14.22 9.94
C ARG A 82 5.15 13.21 10.61
N PRO A 83 3.95 13.64 11.07
CA PRO A 83 2.95 12.71 11.57
C PRO A 83 2.59 11.69 10.49
N ARG A 84 2.62 10.41 10.86
CA ARG A 84 2.26 9.30 9.97
C ARG A 84 0.79 8.96 10.14
N ARG A 85 0.13 8.58 9.04
CA ARG A 85 -1.20 7.98 9.13
C ARG A 85 -1.09 6.66 9.85
N THR A 86 -1.99 6.46 10.79
CA THR A 86 -2.23 5.15 11.38
C THR A 86 -3.56 4.64 10.86
N LEU A 87 -3.79 3.33 11.03
CA LEU A 87 -5.12 2.78 10.84
C LEU A 87 -6.13 3.60 11.68
N PRO A 88 -7.29 3.98 11.12
CA PRO A 88 -8.39 4.41 11.98
C PRO A 88 -8.69 3.29 12.97
N ALA A 89 -8.90 3.62 14.24
CA ALA A 89 -9.40 2.65 15.21
C ALA A 89 -10.71 2.08 14.66
N ILE A 90 -10.70 0.82 14.23
CA ILE A 90 -11.92 0.16 13.79
C ILE A 90 -12.82 0.08 15.03
N ASN A 91 -13.98 0.73 14.96
CA ASN A 91 -14.91 0.89 16.07
C ASN A 91 -15.10 -0.39 16.91
N GLY A 92 -14.77 -0.32 18.20
CA GLY A 92 -15.56 -0.96 19.26
C GLY A 92 -15.49 -2.47 19.46
N GLY A 93 -14.36 -3.14 19.19
CA GLY A 93 -14.17 -4.53 19.65
C GLY A 93 -14.03 -4.60 21.18
N GLN A 94 -15.14 -4.86 21.90
CA GLN A 94 -15.07 -5.42 23.25
C GLN A 94 -14.51 -6.86 23.19
N PRO A 95 -13.82 -7.32 24.26
CA PRO A 95 -13.31 -8.69 24.37
C PRO A 95 -14.42 -9.76 24.36
#